data_AF-A0A3D0X3H7-F1
#
_entry.id   AF-A0A3D0X3H7-F1
#
_cell.length_a   1.000
_cell.length_b   1.000
_cell.length_c   1.000
_cell.angle_alpha   90.00
_cell.angle_beta   90.00
_cell.angle_gamma   90.00
#
_symmetry.space_group_name_H-M   'P 1'
#
loop_
_entity.id
_entity.type
_entity.pdbx_description
1 polymer ?
#
loop_
_entity_poly.entity_id
_entity_poly.type
_entity_poly.pdbx_seq_one_letter_code
_entity_poly.pdbx_strand_id
1 'polypeptide(L)' 'MRFIGFATFKKQHRDARKGRNPQTGAEMEIAASDSLSFKSSVKY' A
#
# COMPACT_ATOMS: atom_id res chain seq x y z
N MET A 1 -12.03 -7.80 3.18
CA MET A 1 -13.14 -7.70 4.17
C MET A 1 -13.84 -6.38 3.93
N ARG A 2 -15.17 -6.37 3.70
CA ARG A 2 -15.92 -5.19 3.24
C ARG A 2 -16.93 -4.78 4.31
N PHE A 3 -16.81 -3.55 4.81
CA PHE A 3 -17.82 -2.94 5.67
C PHE A 3 -18.75 -2.11 4.78
N ILE A 4 -19.97 -2.62 4.58
CA ILE A 4 -20.97 -1.96 3.73
C ILE A 4 -21.40 -0.66 4.42
N GLY A 5 -21.10 0.50 3.80
CA GLY A 5 -21.46 1.84 4.28
C GLY A 5 -20.32 2.72 4.83
N PHE A 6 -19.16 2.15 5.18
CA PHE A 6 -18.01 2.92 5.73
C PHE A 6 -16.81 2.87 4.77
N ALA A 7 -16.21 1.69 4.60
CA ALA A 7 -15.01 1.56 3.82
C ALA A 7 -14.72 0.14 3.34
N THR A 8 -13.91 0.06 2.29
CA THR A 8 -13.38 -1.19 1.75
C THR A 8 -11.88 -1.26 1.97
N PHE A 9 -11.42 -2.31 2.65
CA PHE A 9 -10.01 -2.65 2.74
C PHE A 9 -9.67 -3.66 1.65
N LYS A 10 -8.75 -3.28 0.75
CA LYS A 10 -8.20 -4.18 -0.27
C LYS A 10 -6.75 -4.48 0.06
N LYS A 11 -6.41 -5.78 0.11
CA LYS A 11 -5.01 -6.22 0.17
C LYS A 11 -4.40 -5.99 -1.21
N GLN A 12 -3.31 -5.24 -1.26
CA GLN A 12 -2.49 -5.03 -2.45
C GLN A 12 -1.13 -5.66 -2.20
N HIS A 13 -0.80 -6.66 -3.02
CA HIS A 13 0.55 -7.20 -3.06
C HIS A 13 1.47 -6.17 -3.71
N ARG A 14 2.63 -5.94 -3.09
CA ARG A 14 3.70 -5.13 -3.66
C ARG A 14 4.87 -6.06 -3.90
N ASP A 15 5.25 -6.24 -5.17
CA ASP A 15 6.41 -7.04 -5.53
C ASP A 15 7.71 -6.39 -5.03
N ALA A 16 8.76 -7.21 -4.94
CA ALA A 16 10.09 -6.74 -4.59
C ALA A 16 10.57 -5.74 -5.64
N ARG A 17 11.06 -4.58 -5.19
CA ARG A 17 11.49 -3.50 -6.07
C ARG A 17 12.72 -2.80 -5.51
N LYS A 18 13.50 -2.19 -6.41
CA LYS A 18 14.58 -1.30 -6.01
C LYS A 18 14.02 0.08 -5.70
N GLY A 19 14.14 0.49 -4.44
CA GLY A 19 13.82 1.82 -3.96
C GLY A 19 15.06 2.68 -3.80
N ARG A 20 14.86 3.93 -3.40
CA ARG A 20 15.94 4.81 -2.97
C ARG A 20 15.66 5.32 -1.57
N ASN A 21 16.71 5.44 -0.77
CA ASN A 21 16.62 6.06 0.54
C ASN A 21 16.24 7.54 0.36
N PRO A 22 15.10 8.01 0.91
CA PRO A 22 14.68 9.40 0.76
C PRO A 22 15.65 10.40 1.44
N GLN A 23 16.49 9.94 2.38
CA GLN A 23 17.45 10.79 3.08
C GLN A 23 18.81 10.90 2.38
N THR A 24 19.26 9.83 1.71
CA THR A 24 20.64 9.77 1.13
C THR A 24 20.66 9.52 -0.38
N GLY A 25 19.54 9.14 -0.99
CA GLY A 25 19.44 8.79 -2.40
C GLY A 25 20.05 7.43 -2.77
N ALA A 26 20.66 6.72 -1.82
CA ALA A 26 21.25 5.40 -2.05
C ALA A 26 20.18 4.38 -2.46
N GLU A 27 20.55 3.49 -3.38
CA GLU A 27 19.68 2.42 -3.85
C GLU A 27 19.53 1.34 -2.77
N MET A 28 18.30 0.89 -2.55
CA MET A 28 17.97 -0.11 -1.53
C MET A 28 16.95 -1.09 -2.09
N GLU A 29 17.09 -2.37 -1.76
CA GLU A 29 16.11 -3.37 -2.12
C GLU A 29 14.94 -3.34 -1.13
N ILE A 30 13.72 -3.21 -1.66
CA ILE A 30 12.48 -3.28 -0.91
C ILE A 30 11.87 -4.66 -1.19
N ALA A 31 11.83 -5.51 -0.16
CA ALA A 31 11.26 -6.84 -0.25
C ALA A 31 9.76 -6.81 -0.60
N ALA A 32 9.28 -7.90 -1.21
CA ALA A 32 7.85 -8.04 -1.49
C ALA A 32 7.06 -8.02 -0.19
N SER A 33 5.95 -7.28 -0.19
CA SER A 33 5.14 -7.09 1.01
C SER A 33 3.66 -6.92 0.66
N ASP A 34 2.81 -7.42 1.55
CA ASP A 34 1.38 -7.18 1.46
C ASP A 34 1.05 -5.88 2.17
N SER A 35 0.51 -4.92 1.42
CA SER A 35 0.02 -3.65 1.96
C SER A 35 -1.51 -3.62 1.94
N LEU A 36 -2.13 -3.02 2.96
CA LEU A 36 -3.57 -2.81 2.99
C LEU A 36 -3.90 -1.41 2.48
N SER A 37 -4.64 -1.34 1.38
CA SER A 37 -5.20 -0.09 0.88
C SER A 37 -6.62 0.10 1.42
N PHE A 38 -6.86 1.26 2.01
CA PHE A 38 -8.17 1.68 2.47
C PHE A 38 -8.84 2.56 1.42
N LYS A 39 -10.08 2.23 1.06
CA LYS A 39 -10.93 3.08 0.23
C LYS A 39 -12.19 3.43 1.00
N SER A 40 -12.37 4.71 1.32
CA SER A 40 -13.64 5.22 1.84
C SER A 40 -14.73 5.05 0.79
N SER A 41 -15.91 4.57 1.22
CA SER A 41 -17.05 4.35 0.33
C SER A 41 -18.14 5.43 0.48
N VAL A 42 -17.90 6.46 1.30
CA VAL A 42 -18.79 7.60 1.43
C VAL A 42 -18.56 8.52 0.22
N LYS A 43 -19.54 8.58 -0.69
CA LYS A 43 -19.62 9.66 -1.66
C LYS A 43 -20.28 10.85 -0.96
N TYR A 44 -19.52 11.94 -0.79
CA TYR A 44 -20.11 13.26 -0.59
C TYR A 44 -20.67 13.76 -1.92
#